data_AF-A0A973U521-F1
#
_entry.id   AF-A0A973U521-F1
#
_cell.length_a   1.000
_cell.length_b   1.000
_cell.length_c   1.000
_cell.angle_alpha   90.00
_cell.angle_beta   90.00
_cell.angle_gamma   90.00
#
_symmetry.space_group_name_H-M   'P 1'
#
loop_
_entity.id
_entity.type
_entity.pdbx_description
1 polymer ?
#
loop_
_entity_poly.entity_id
_entity_poly.type
_entity_poly.pdbx_seq_one_letter_code
_entity_poly.pdbx_strand_id
1 'polypeptide(L)'
;MRIVVLTIALAIGTTPSLAQKTQAPNTSTGDPNERICEKVPMIGSRLASKRICATRAEWAERKQQDKEALEAAQKGPCIHKAGCP
;
A
#
# COMPACT_ATOMS: atom_id res chain seq x y z
N MET A 1 0.28 42.61 35.16
CA MET A 1 -1.13 42.58 35.59
C MET A 1 -1.93 42.00 34.43
N ARG A 2 -2.46 40.77 34.42
CA ARG A 2 -2.68 39.71 35.41
C ARG A 2 -2.39 38.37 34.71
N ILE A 3 -1.68 37.50 35.41
CA ILE A 3 -1.43 36.12 35.04
C ILE A 3 -2.74 35.33 35.21
N VAL A 4 -3.15 34.56 34.21
CA VAL A 4 -4.11 33.45 34.38
C VAL A 4 -3.42 32.19 33.85
N VAL A 5 -2.71 31.52 34.77
CA VAL A 5 -2.19 30.17 34.60
C VAL A 5 -3.39 29.22 34.68
N LEU A 6 -3.72 28.57 33.58
CA LEU A 6 -4.64 27.43 33.58
C LEU A 6 -3.79 26.15 33.65
N THR A 7 -3.60 25.64 34.85
CA THR A 7 -2.96 24.35 35.10
C THR A 7 -3.85 23.24 34.55
N ILE A 8 -3.55 22.75 33.34
CA ILE A 8 -4.08 21.48 32.84
C ILE A 8 -3.24 20.38 33.51
N ALA A 9 -3.88 19.64 34.41
CA ALA A 9 -3.30 18.50 35.09
C ALA A 9 -2.85 17.45 34.07
N LEU A 10 -1.54 17.28 33.95
CA LEU A 10 -0.90 16.26 33.13
C LEU A 10 -1.06 14.90 33.83
N ALA A 11 -2.19 14.24 33.62
CA ALA A 11 -2.36 12.84 33.99
C ALA A 11 -1.54 11.99 33.01
N ILE A 12 -0.30 11.68 33.38
CA ILE A 12 0.60 10.80 32.65
C ILE A 12 0.07 9.37 32.82
N GLY A 13 -0.93 9.01 32.02
CA GLY A 13 -1.40 7.64 31.90
C GLY A 13 -0.33 6.81 31.21
N THR A 14 0.40 6.00 31.98
CA THR A 14 1.29 4.95 31.50
C THR A 14 0.44 3.87 30.83
N THR A 15 0.05 4.07 29.57
CA THR A 15 -0.49 2.99 28.77
C THR A 15 0.66 2.02 28.46
N PRO A 16 0.58 0.74 28.84
CA PRO A 16 1.57 -0.23 28.43
C PRO A 16 1.50 -0.35 26.91
N SER A 17 2.59 0.05 26.25
CA SER A 17 2.78 -0.19 24.83
C SER A 17 2.80 -1.70 24.61
N LEU A 18 1.74 -2.26 24.04
CA LEU A 18 1.80 -3.61 23.47
C LEU A 18 2.79 -3.55 22.31
N ALA A 19 3.97 -4.13 22.51
CA ALA A 19 4.94 -4.36 21.47
C ALA A 19 4.26 -5.10 20.29
N GLN A 20 4.01 -4.39 19.19
CA GLN A 20 3.61 -5.02 17.93
C GLN A 20 4.77 -5.92 17.51
N LYS A 21 4.56 -7.23 17.60
CA LYS A 21 5.43 -8.25 17.03
C LYS A 21 5.52 -7.95 15.53
N THR A 22 6.57 -7.24 15.11
CA THR A 22 6.89 -7.05 13.71
C THR A 22 7.16 -8.43 13.12
N GLN A 23 6.17 -8.97 12.41
CA GLN A 23 6.32 -10.21 11.68
C GLN A 23 7.52 -10.02 10.73
N ALA A 24 8.60 -10.76 10.95
CA ALA A 24 9.76 -10.73 10.07
C ALA A 24 9.29 -11.03 8.64
N PRO A 25 9.76 -10.29 7.62
CA PRO A 25 9.39 -10.55 6.24
C PRO A 25 9.83 -11.97 5.90
N ASN A 26 8.87 -12.84 5.55
CA ASN A 26 9.16 -14.18 5.08
C ASN A 26 9.85 -14.06 3.71
N THR A 27 11.19 -14.08 3.71
CA THR A 27 12.04 -14.04 2.51
C THR A 27 12.16 -15.39 1.81
N SER A 28 11.23 -16.31 2.07
CA SER A 28 11.15 -17.51 1.26
C SER A 28 10.63 -17.12 -0.12
N THR A 29 11.49 -17.25 -1.13
CA THR A 29 11.10 -17.36 -2.54
C THR A 29 10.29 -18.65 -2.67
N GLY A 30 9.08 -18.63 -2.11
CA GLY A 30 8.15 -19.75 -2.08
C GLY A 30 7.79 -20.20 -3.48
N ASP A 31 7.34 -21.44 -3.56
CA ASP A 31 7.10 -22.15 -4.81
C ASP A 31 6.28 -21.32 -5.82
N PRO A 32 6.67 -21.28 -7.10
CA PRO A 32 5.94 -20.57 -8.14
C PRO A 32 4.47 -20.99 -8.27
N ASN A 33 4.18 -22.24 -7.89
CA ASN A 33 2.85 -22.86 -7.94
C ASN A 33 2.05 -22.68 -6.64
N GLU A 34 2.60 -22.00 -5.63
CA GLU A 34 1.87 -21.70 -4.41
C GLU A 34 0.64 -20.84 -4.71
N ARG A 35 -0.54 -21.28 -4.27
CA ARG A 35 -1.79 -20.53 -4.45
C ARG A 35 -1.93 -19.46 -3.38
N ILE A 36 -1.93 -18.20 -3.80
CA ILE A 36 -2.04 -17.03 -2.93
C ILE A 36 -3.42 -16.40 -3.15
N CYS A 37 -4.19 -16.26 -2.08
CA CYS A 37 -5.49 -15.60 -2.08
C CYS A 37 -5.39 -14.20 -1.50
N GLU A 38 -5.56 -13.18 -2.33
CA GLU A 38 -5.53 -11.77 -1.93
C GLU A 38 -6.91 -11.13 -2.03
N LYS A 39 -7.18 -10.13 -1.17
CA LYS A 39 -8.39 -9.30 -1.26
C LYS A 39 -8.06 -8.07 -2.10
N VAL A 40 -8.60 -8.00 -3.30
CA VAL A 40 -8.40 -6.89 -4.23
C VAL A 40 -9.56 -5.89 -4.06
N PRO A 41 -9.28 -4.60 -3.80
CA PRO A 41 -10.31 -3.57 -3.74
C PRO A 41 -10.92 -3.35 -5.13
N MET A 42 -12.24 -3.14 -5.19
CA MET A 42 -12.92 -2.85 -6.45
C MET A 42 -12.84 -1.35 -6.77
N ILE A 43 -12.39 -1.01 -7.97
CA ILE A 43 -12.34 0.39 -8.41
C ILE A 43 -13.76 0.99 -8.40
N GLY A 44 -13.91 2.17 -7.81
CA GLY A 44 -15.20 2.87 -7.69
C GLY A 44 -16.04 2.47 -6.46
N SER A 45 -15.60 1.51 -5.64
CA SER A 45 -16.27 1.18 -4.37
C SER A 45 -15.28 1.18 -3.21
N ARG A 46 -15.62 1.93 -2.15
CA ARG A 46 -14.78 2.04 -0.94
C ARG A 46 -14.94 0.85 0.01
N LEU A 47 -16.01 0.05 -0.15
CA LEU A 47 -16.33 -1.07 0.73
C LEU A 47 -16.22 -2.43 0.02
N ALA A 48 -16.41 -2.48 -1.30
CA ALA A 48 -16.36 -3.74 -2.01
C ALA A 48 -14.91 -4.20 -2.23
N SER A 49 -14.62 -5.41 -1.76
CA SER A 49 -13.39 -6.13 -2.08
C SER A 49 -13.72 -7.52 -2.59
N LYS A 50 -12.97 -7.99 -3.58
CA LYS A 50 -13.09 -9.34 -4.13
C LYS A 50 -11.88 -10.16 -3.68
N ARG A 51 -12.12 -11.37 -3.19
CA ARG A 51 -11.05 -12.34 -2.94
C ARG A 51 -10.69 -13.03 -4.25
N ILE A 52 -9.43 -12.94 -4.66
CA ILE A 52 -8.92 -13.58 -5.87
C ILE A 52 -7.79 -14.52 -5.43
N CYS A 53 -7.87 -15.78 -5.84
CA CYS A 53 -6.86 -16.79 -5.57
C CYS A 53 -6.16 -17.17 -6.87
N ALA A 54 -4.87 -16.88 -6.96
CA ALA A 54 -4.04 -17.20 -8.11
C ALA A 54 -2.67 -17.72 -7.64
N THR A 55 -1.92 -18.37 -8.51
CA THR A 55 -0.57 -18.83 -8.20
C THR A 55 0.40 -17.67 -8.07
N ARG A 56 1.52 -17.88 -7.37
CA ARG A 56 2.59 -16.88 -7.26
C ARG A 56 3.09 -16.43 -8.64
N ALA A 57 3.22 -17.35 -9.59
CA ALA A 57 3.58 -17.05 -10.97
C ALA A 57 2.56 -16.13 -11.67
N GLU A 58 1.26 -16.43 -11.55
CA GLU A 58 0.19 -15.59 -12.12
C GLU A 58 0.15 -14.20 -11.48
N TRP A 59 0.38 -14.09 -10.16
CA TRP A 59 0.47 -12.79 -9.50
C TRP A 59 1.67 -11.96 -9.97
N ALA A 60 2.80 -12.62 -10.24
CA ALA A 60 3.99 -11.96 -10.77
C ALA A 60 3.74 -11.43 -12.19
N GLU A 61 3.12 -12.24 -13.07
CA GLU A 61 2.74 -11.83 -14.42
C GLU A 61 1.78 -10.63 -14.39
N ARG A 62 0.72 -10.70 -13.58
CA ARG A 62 -0.24 -9.61 -13.45
C ARG A 62 0.41 -8.31 -12.96
N LYS A 63 1.35 -8.40 -12.01
CA LYS A 63 2.11 -7.24 -11.52
C LYS A 63 2.99 -6.66 -12.63
N GLN A 64 3.57 -7.48 -13.48
CA GLN A 64 4.38 -7.02 -14.60
C GLN A 64 3.52 -6.27 -15.62
N GLN A 65 2.38 -6.84 -16.00
CA GLN A 65 1.44 -6.19 -16.91
C GLN A 65 0.93 -4.85 -16.38
N ASP A 66 0.63 -4.76 -15.08
CA ASP A 66 0.21 -3.51 -14.43
C ASP A 66 1.31 -2.44 -14.51
N LYS A 67 2.57 -2.82 -14.25
CA LYS A 67 3.72 -1.91 -14.40
C LYS A 67 3.84 -1.40 -15.83
N GLU A 68 3.80 -2.29 -16.82
CA GLU A 68 3.92 -1.92 -18.23
C GLU A 68 2.79 -0.96 -18.66
N ALA A 69 1.56 -1.23 -18.22
CA ALA A 69 0.42 -0.35 -18.47
C ALA A 69 0.58 1.02 -17.81
N LEU A 70 1.07 1.06 -16.56
CA LEU A 70 1.35 2.32 -15.86
C LEU A 70 2.47 3.11 -16.54
N GLU A 71 3.57 2.46 -16.92
CA GLU A 71 4.67 3.10 -17.62
C GLU A 71 4.22 3.66 -18.97
N ALA A 72 3.43 2.91 -19.72
CA ALA A 72 2.87 3.37 -21.00
C ALA A 72 1.96 4.60 -20.81
N ALA A 73 1.10 4.60 -19.78
CA ALA A 73 0.22 5.72 -19.47
C ALA A 73 1.00 6.96 -18.99
N GLN A 74 2.06 6.76 -18.19
CA GLN A 74 2.89 7.83 -17.65
C GLN A 74 3.83 8.45 -18.68
N LYS A 75 4.25 7.70 -19.69
CA LYS A 75 5.16 8.19 -20.73
C LYS A 75 4.61 9.40 -21.49
N GLY A 76 3.29 9.64 -21.46
CA GLY A 76 2.64 10.83 -21.99
C GLY A 76 2.85 11.03 -23.49
N PRO A 77 1.95 11.71 -24.20
CA PRO A 77 2.32 12.25 -25.49
C PRO A 77 3.39 13.33 -25.28
N CYS A 78 4.44 13.33 -26.10
CA CYS A 78 5.24 14.53 -26.28
C CYS A 78 4.31 15.65 -26.75
N ILE A 79 4.01 16.61 -25.87
CA ILE A 79 3.25 17.79 -26.27
C ILE A 79 4.17 18.64 -27.15
N HIS A 80 3.94 18.56 -28.47
CA HIS A 80 4.73 19.14 -29.56
C HIS A 80 4.91 20.67 -29.52
N LYS A 81 4.50 21.35 -28.44
CA LYS A 81 4.60 22.81 -28.28
C LYS A 81 5.86 23.26 -27.55
N ALA A 82 6.65 22.35 -26.98
CA ALA A 82 7.84 22.69 -26.20
C ALA A 82 9.09 21.85 -26.52
N GLY A 83 9.28 21.48 -27.80
CA GLY A 83 10.55 20.88 -28.25
C GLY A 83 10.82 19.51 -27.64
N CYS A 84 10.08 18.50 -28.07
CA CYS A 84 10.68 17.17 -28.22
C CYS A 84 11.51 17.18 -29.52
N PRO A 85 12.61 16.41 -29.61
CA PRO A 85 13.44 16.37 -30.82
C PRO A 85 12.63 16.06 -32.07
#